data_AF-A0A2N5G3D2-F1
#
_entry.id   AF-A0A2N5G3D2-F1
#
_cell.length_a   1.000
_cell.length_b   1.000
_cell.length_c   1.000
_cell.angle_alpha   90.00
_cell.angle_beta   90.00
_cell.angle_gamma   90.00
#
_symmetry.space_group_name_H-M   'P 1'
#
loop_
_entity.id
_entity.type
_entity.pdbx_description
1 polymer ?
#
loop_
_entity_poly.entity_id
_entity_poly.type
_entity_poly.pdbx_seq_one_letter_code
_entity_poly.pdbx_strand_id
1 'polypeptide(L)'
;MVTIKKAGLLVIICLLFFWELCFSADASVNIETSMVNVKDYGAVGDGITDDTVAIKKALYYGKNKTVFFPQGVYLIADTLTIKENTEVYGANSVIKAKSEGYTMLRAVGHNINIHNLTIDGSNVFLRGLTIMNGTKNLTLQSAEFKNFGQPSQKPHRNSTPIAVRIEGGVENVIIEHVVVDNVFANNVSSEAGWNHKVARGILISPALDSQPSSKNITIQNSTISRIGPKDDGDGIVVQGFTSNVGLKLLNNSFDKNHKRAIKIQSPGALIKGNKINNNFNNDNFYDTYKENYSYDMWSAVSVYANDVVVEGNIIGGIGSYSAAIDIAGGNNVEVRGNTITNGENSILASADLIRINKGYDGTSEFSNIVIDRNSLMNGRYGVNMVAKVTGLEIAGNTFSNLSFETSTNISKK
;
A
#
# COMPACT_ATOMS: atom_id res chain seq x y z
N MET A 1 17.54 100.61 -6.41
CA MET A 1 18.86 101.16 -6.02
C MET A 1 19.85 99.99 -5.98
N VAL A 2 20.92 100.11 -6.75
CA VAL A 2 22.14 99.27 -6.88
C VAL A 2 22.54 98.64 -5.52
N THR A 3 23.00 97.39 -5.42
CA THR A 3 24.43 97.04 -5.57
C THR A 3 24.66 95.52 -5.74
N ILE A 4 25.48 95.20 -6.75
CA ILE A 4 26.12 93.90 -7.02
C ILE A 4 27.40 93.80 -6.19
N LYS A 5 27.74 92.62 -5.65
CA LYS A 5 29.13 92.13 -5.65
C LYS A 5 29.19 90.61 -5.63
N LYS A 6 30.04 90.09 -6.51
CA LYS A 6 30.29 88.69 -6.86
C LYS A 6 31.39 88.06 -5.98
N ALA A 7 31.32 86.72 -5.91
CA ALA A 7 32.39 85.74 -5.99
C ALA A 7 33.29 85.45 -4.76
N GLY A 8 33.44 84.15 -4.49
CA GLY A 8 34.47 83.52 -3.66
C GLY A 8 34.24 82.01 -3.55
N LEU A 9 35.15 81.24 -4.17
CA LEU A 9 35.17 79.77 -4.31
C LEU A 9 36.03 79.13 -3.17
N LEU A 10 35.98 77.78 -3.06
CA LEU A 10 36.84 76.81 -2.31
C LEU A 10 36.36 76.40 -0.88
N VAL A 11 35.91 75.15 -0.67
CA VAL A 11 36.64 73.86 -0.42
C VAL A 11 36.74 73.59 1.10
N ILE A 12 35.93 72.70 1.70
CA ILE A 12 36.07 71.23 1.93
C ILE A 12 36.24 70.93 3.45
N ILE A 13 35.41 69.99 3.92
CA ILE A 13 35.54 69.08 5.10
C ILE A 13 35.51 69.70 6.51
N CYS A 14 34.46 69.38 7.29
CA CYS A 14 34.56 68.48 8.45
C CYS A 14 33.20 68.28 9.16
N LEU A 15 32.81 67.01 9.30
CA LEU A 15 32.11 66.41 10.45
C LEU A 15 30.83 67.09 10.99
N LEU A 16 29.67 66.59 10.58
CA LEU A 16 28.60 66.25 11.53
C LEU A 16 27.98 64.91 11.15
N PHE A 17 28.13 63.99 12.10
CA PHE A 17 27.71 62.60 12.14
C PHE A 17 26.18 62.46 12.24
N PHE A 18 25.66 61.40 11.61
CA PHE A 18 24.53 60.57 12.04
C PHE A 18 23.17 61.23 12.31
N TRP A 19 22.23 61.09 11.37
CA TRP A 19 20.98 60.34 11.61
C TRP A 19 20.25 60.06 10.29
N GLU A 20 19.57 58.92 10.24
CA GLU A 20 18.64 58.44 9.19
C GLU A 20 19.27 57.74 7.98
N LEU A 21 19.92 56.61 8.28
CA LEU A 21 19.87 55.46 7.38
C LEU A 21 18.47 54.84 7.45
N CYS A 22 17.88 54.64 6.27
CA CYS A 22 16.78 53.73 6.03
C CYS A 22 16.98 52.41 6.81
N PHE A 23 16.07 52.12 7.72
CA PHE A 23 15.76 50.75 8.12
C PHE A 23 14.30 50.51 7.76
N SER A 24 14.06 50.09 6.50
CA SER A 24 12.99 49.12 6.30
C SER A 24 13.59 47.81 6.77
N ALA A 25 13.22 47.39 7.97
CA ALA A 25 13.47 46.01 8.37
C ALA A 25 12.62 45.16 7.43
N ASP A 26 13.27 44.58 6.42
CA ASP A 26 12.76 43.40 5.77
C ASP A 26 12.63 42.36 6.89
N ALA A 27 11.41 42.23 7.42
CA ALA A 27 11.08 41.12 8.27
C ALA A 27 11.05 39.90 7.36
N SER A 28 12.24 39.36 7.06
CA SER A 28 12.36 37.99 6.60
C SER A 28 11.64 37.17 7.65
N VAL A 29 10.44 36.67 7.31
CA VAL A 29 9.77 35.66 8.10
C VAL A 29 10.70 34.46 8.06
N ASN A 30 11.57 34.34 9.05
CA ASN A 30 12.20 33.08 9.40
C ASN A 30 11.03 32.19 9.80
N ILE A 31 10.48 31.47 8.83
CA ILE A 31 9.79 30.23 9.14
C ILE A 31 10.91 29.31 9.60
N GLU A 32 11.31 29.45 10.86
CA GLU A 32 11.88 28.30 11.54
C GLU A 32 10.80 27.23 11.41
N THR A 33 11.03 26.26 10.53
CA THR A 33 10.36 24.98 10.60
C THR A 33 10.76 24.41 11.96
N SER A 34 9.99 24.75 12.99
CA SER A 34 10.35 24.41 14.36
C SER A 34 10.30 22.90 14.46
N MET A 35 11.47 22.27 14.41
CA MET A 35 11.61 20.82 14.44
C MET A 35 11.37 20.36 15.88
N VAL A 36 10.58 19.31 16.04
CA VAL A 36 10.33 18.64 17.31
C VAL A 36 11.13 17.34 17.33
N ASN A 37 12.25 17.32 18.04
CA ASN A 37 13.01 16.10 18.26
C ASN A 37 12.37 15.31 19.40
N VAL A 38 12.04 14.03 19.18
CA VAL A 38 11.42 13.18 20.22
C VAL A 38 12.25 13.06 21.50
N LYS A 39 13.57 13.22 21.42
CA LYS A 39 14.47 13.18 22.58
C LYS A 39 14.33 14.39 23.49
N ASP A 40 13.94 15.55 22.96
CA ASP A 40 13.66 16.74 23.77
C ASP A 40 12.42 16.57 24.66
N TYR A 41 11.58 15.57 24.34
CA TYR A 41 10.40 15.18 25.11
C TYR A 41 10.65 13.97 26.01
N GLY A 42 11.90 13.50 26.10
CA GLY A 42 12.34 12.44 27.00
C GLY A 42 12.37 11.04 26.37
N ALA A 43 12.26 10.91 25.04
CA ALA A 43 12.44 9.61 24.38
C ALA A 43 13.93 9.23 24.43
N VAL A 44 14.24 7.99 24.76
CA VAL A 44 15.61 7.51 24.91
C VAL A 44 16.07 6.82 23.62
N GLY A 45 15.24 5.94 23.05
CA GLY A 45 15.58 5.20 21.83
C GLY A 45 16.64 4.10 22.02
N ASP A 46 16.71 3.51 23.21
CA ASP A 46 17.70 2.49 23.62
C ASP A 46 17.21 1.04 23.39
N GLY A 47 15.97 0.85 22.94
CA GLY A 47 15.35 -0.46 22.78
C GLY A 47 14.95 -1.15 24.10
N ILE A 48 14.92 -0.42 25.21
CA ILE A 48 14.57 -0.92 26.56
C ILE A 48 13.51 -0.02 27.20
N THR A 49 13.72 1.29 27.12
CA THR A 49 12.85 2.32 27.69
C THR A 49 11.54 2.40 26.94
N ASP A 50 10.44 2.57 27.69
CA ASP A 50 9.13 2.85 27.11
C ASP A 50 9.02 4.31 26.68
N ASP A 51 9.18 4.56 25.40
CA ASP A 51 9.20 5.92 24.84
C ASP A 51 7.80 6.45 24.51
N THR A 52 6.74 5.66 24.79
CA THR A 52 5.35 5.98 24.40
C THR A 52 4.92 7.37 24.82
N VAL A 53 5.13 7.74 26.08
CA VAL A 53 4.66 9.03 26.62
C VAL A 53 5.45 10.19 26.02
N ALA A 54 6.76 10.04 25.87
CA ALA A 54 7.62 11.06 25.28
C ALA A 54 7.24 11.31 23.81
N ILE A 55 7.06 10.24 23.03
CA ILE A 55 6.71 10.35 21.61
C ILE A 55 5.30 10.92 21.44
N LYS A 56 4.33 10.52 22.26
CA LYS A 56 2.99 11.14 22.24
C LYS A 56 3.04 12.64 22.50
N LYS A 57 3.88 13.10 23.43
CA LYS A 57 4.09 14.53 23.68
C LYS A 57 4.73 15.21 22.47
N ALA A 58 5.79 14.62 21.92
CA ALA A 58 6.46 15.14 20.73
C ALA A 58 5.48 15.29 19.55
N LEU A 59 4.67 14.27 19.26
CA LEU A 59 3.64 14.32 18.21
C LEU A 59 2.53 15.33 18.50
N TYR A 60 2.13 15.50 19.76
CA TYR A 60 1.15 16.51 20.15
C TYR A 60 1.66 17.93 19.85
N TYR A 61 2.89 18.24 20.25
CA TYR A 61 3.53 19.53 20.00
C TYR A 61 4.04 19.68 18.56
N GLY A 62 4.19 18.57 17.84
CA GLY A 62 4.61 18.48 16.45
C GLY A 62 3.53 18.79 15.42
N LYS A 63 2.27 19.00 15.84
CA LYS A 63 1.22 19.45 14.93
C LYS A 63 1.64 20.77 14.25
N ASN A 64 1.47 20.87 12.93
CA ASN A 64 1.93 21.98 12.10
C ASN A 64 3.46 22.13 12.01
N LYS A 65 4.21 21.05 12.32
CA LYS A 65 5.67 21.05 12.40
C LYS A 65 6.24 19.74 11.86
N THR A 66 7.57 19.67 11.83
CA THR A 66 8.30 18.45 11.56
C THR A 66 8.68 17.76 12.87
N VAL A 67 8.37 16.48 13.01
CA VAL A 67 8.75 15.61 14.14
C VAL A 67 9.87 14.69 13.69
N PHE A 68 11.02 14.82 14.35
CA PHE A 68 12.23 14.07 14.03
C PHE A 68 12.49 12.97 15.06
N PHE A 69 12.74 11.76 14.55
CA PHE A 69 13.25 10.62 15.30
C PHE A 69 14.74 10.47 14.99
N PRO A 70 15.65 10.75 15.94
CA PRO A 70 17.06 10.39 15.79
C PRO A 70 17.25 8.87 15.70
N GLN A 71 18.44 8.42 15.32
CA GLN A 71 18.80 6.99 15.37
C GLN A 71 18.49 6.40 16.75
N GLY A 72 17.86 5.23 16.75
CA GLY A 72 17.47 4.52 17.97
C GLY A 72 16.35 3.52 17.75
N VAL A 73 16.10 2.70 18.77
CA VAL A 73 14.96 1.80 18.85
C VAL A 73 14.03 2.31 19.94
N TYR A 74 12.87 2.79 19.54
CA TYR A 74 11.89 3.42 20.43
C TYR A 74 10.77 2.44 20.73
N LEU A 75 10.73 1.91 21.96
CA LEU A 75 9.68 0.97 22.34
C LEU A 75 8.37 1.71 22.63
N ILE A 76 7.27 1.19 22.08
CA ILE A 76 5.92 1.71 22.36
C ILE A 76 4.97 0.63 22.87
N ALA A 77 4.13 0.99 23.83
CA ALA A 77 3.09 0.13 24.40
C ALA A 77 1.66 0.60 24.02
N ASP A 78 1.52 1.75 23.36
CA ASP A 78 0.22 2.29 22.94
C ASP A 78 0.32 3.11 21.65
N THR A 79 -0.84 3.35 21.05
CA THR A 79 -1.04 4.05 19.78
C THR A 79 -0.45 5.45 19.80
N LEU A 80 0.29 5.80 18.75
CA LEU A 80 0.75 7.15 18.44
C LEU A 80 -0.15 7.78 17.37
N THR A 81 -0.55 9.04 17.55
CA THR A 81 -1.42 9.75 16.60
C THR A 81 -0.67 10.91 15.97
N ILE A 82 -0.59 10.87 14.64
CA ILE A 82 -0.05 11.93 13.76
C ILE A 82 -1.25 12.74 13.26
N LYS A 83 -1.22 14.06 13.50
CA LYS A 83 -2.30 14.99 13.11
C LYS A 83 -1.96 15.73 11.83
N GLU A 84 -2.92 16.50 11.32
CA GLU A 84 -2.74 17.32 10.12
C GLU A 84 -1.48 18.21 10.16
N ASN A 85 -1.00 18.56 8.97
CA ASN A 85 0.15 19.44 8.71
C ASN A 85 1.42 19.00 9.46
N THR A 86 1.63 17.69 9.57
CA THR A 86 2.78 17.14 10.30
C THR A 86 3.64 16.33 9.35
N GLU A 87 4.93 16.64 9.34
CA GLU A 87 5.95 15.77 8.77
C GLU A 87 6.56 14.94 9.89
N VAL A 88 6.75 13.64 9.67
CA VAL A 88 7.34 12.72 10.63
C VAL A 88 8.42 11.93 9.92
N TYR A 89 9.66 12.01 10.42
CA TYR A 89 10.75 11.28 9.80
C TYR A 89 11.80 10.74 10.76
N GLY A 90 12.50 9.70 10.32
CA GLY A 90 13.57 9.04 11.07
C GLY A 90 14.93 9.15 10.39
N ALA A 91 15.97 8.88 11.18
CA ALA A 91 17.35 8.69 10.71
C ALA A 91 17.86 7.34 11.23
N ASN A 92 17.52 6.25 10.53
CA ASN A 92 17.73 4.87 10.99
C ASN A 92 17.02 4.59 12.32
N SER A 93 15.75 4.99 12.40
CA SER A 93 14.94 4.91 13.60
C SER A 93 13.91 3.81 13.51
N VAL A 94 13.81 3.00 14.56
CA VAL A 94 12.84 1.91 14.66
C VAL A 94 11.82 2.25 15.74
N ILE A 95 10.54 2.37 15.39
CA ILE A 95 9.44 2.35 16.35
C ILE A 95 9.03 0.89 16.51
N LYS A 96 9.19 0.34 17.71
CA LYS A 96 9.02 -1.10 17.96
C LYS A 96 7.99 -1.36 19.04
N ALA A 97 7.16 -2.38 18.83
CA ALA A 97 6.21 -2.83 19.84
C ALA A 97 6.92 -3.36 21.10
N LYS A 98 6.55 -2.81 22.26
CA LYS A 98 6.95 -3.26 23.60
C LYS A 98 6.03 -4.37 24.13
N SER A 99 4.74 -4.23 23.88
CA SER A 99 3.66 -5.09 24.36
C SER A 99 2.65 -5.35 23.24
N GLU A 100 1.63 -6.15 23.51
CA GLU A 100 0.51 -6.31 22.58
C GLU A 100 -0.24 -4.99 22.35
N GLY A 101 -0.78 -4.81 21.14
CA GLY A 101 -1.54 -3.61 20.80
C GLY A 101 -2.34 -3.71 19.51
N TYR A 102 -3.19 -2.72 19.26
CA TYR A 102 -4.10 -2.74 18.12
C TYR A 102 -3.57 -1.99 16.89
N THR A 103 -3.08 -0.77 17.06
CA THR A 103 -2.54 0.04 15.95
C THR A 103 -1.38 0.85 16.47
N MET A 104 -0.21 0.75 15.86
CA MET A 104 0.97 1.50 16.30
C MET A 104 0.82 2.98 15.97
N LEU A 105 0.47 3.31 14.72
CA LEU A 105 0.34 4.68 14.23
C LEU A 105 -1.06 4.95 13.66
N ARG A 106 -1.64 6.10 14.02
CA ARG A 106 -2.84 6.66 13.36
C ARG A 106 -2.48 7.97 12.68
N ALA A 107 -2.89 8.13 11.43
CA ALA A 107 -2.83 9.41 10.73
C ALA A 107 -4.25 9.95 10.53
N VAL A 108 -4.46 11.22 10.91
CA VAL A 108 -5.77 11.87 10.83
C VAL A 108 -5.61 13.34 10.44
N GLY A 109 -6.46 13.81 9.52
CA GLY A 109 -6.47 15.20 9.06
C GLY A 109 -5.88 15.33 7.65
N HIS A 110 -5.15 16.40 7.35
CA HIS A 110 -4.64 16.64 5.99
C HIS A 110 -3.17 17.05 5.97
N ASN A 111 -2.50 16.86 4.83
CA ASN A 111 -1.10 17.27 4.60
C ASN A 111 -0.16 16.59 5.61
N ILE A 112 -0.07 15.27 5.54
CA ILE A 112 0.76 14.46 6.43
C ILE A 112 1.87 13.81 5.60
N ASN A 113 3.12 13.94 6.04
CA ASN A 113 4.26 13.27 5.42
C ASN A 113 4.90 12.32 6.45
N ILE A 114 5.11 11.06 6.11
CA ILE A 114 5.74 10.06 6.98
C ILE A 114 6.84 9.37 6.19
N HIS A 115 8.10 9.44 6.64
CA HIS A 115 9.19 8.83 5.88
C HIS A 115 10.40 8.37 6.70
N ASN A 116 11.22 7.49 6.10
CA ASN A 116 12.51 7.04 6.66
C ASN A 116 12.41 6.42 8.07
N LEU A 117 11.34 5.67 8.32
CA LEU A 117 11.07 5.01 9.60
C LEU A 117 10.88 3.51 9.40
N THR A 118 11.37 2.71 10.35
CA THR A 118 10.97 1.31 10.49
C THR A 118 9.91 1.20 11.59
N ILE A 119 8.80 0.54 11.29
CA ILE A 119 7.71 0.22 12.20
C ILE A 119 7.69 -1.30 12.38
N ASP A 120 8.10 -1.78 13.56
CA ASP A 120 8.22 -3.19 13.89
C ASP A 120 7.15 -3.60 14.91
N GLY A 121 6.16 -4.37 14.47
CA GLY A 121 5.05 -4.84 15.31
C GLY A 121 5.41 -5.97 16.27
N SER A 122 6.65 -6.50 16.23
CA SER A 122 7.14 -7.61 17.06
C SER A 122 6.23 -8.87 17.05
N ASN A 123 5.40 -9.04 16.01
CA ASN A 123 4.32 -10.03 15.87
C ASN A 123 3.19 -9.93 16.90
N VAL A 124 3.17 -8.88 17.72
CA VAL A 124 2.21 -8.68 18.83
C VAL A 124 1.29 -7.48 18.62
N PHE A 125 1.56 -6.64 17.62
CA PHE A 125 0.64 -5.60 17.17
C PHE A 125 -0.17 -6.05 15.97
N LEU A 126 -1.47 -5.73 16.02
CA LEU A 126 -2.38 -6.03 14.92
C LEU A 126 -2.12 -5.15 13.69
N ARG A 127 -1.79 -3.87 13.88
CA ARG A 127 -1.59 -2.94 12.77
C ARG A 127 -0.42 -2.00 12.94
N GLY A 128 0.24 -1.69 11.81
CA GLY A 128 1.29 -0.68 11.73
C GLY A 128 0.69 0.71 11.65
N LEU A 129 0.22 1.11 10.48
CA LEU A 129 -0.41 2.42 10.24
C LEU A 129 -1.88 2.28 9.88
N THR A 130 -2.74 3.09 10.50
CA THR A 130 -4.11 3.34 10.02
C THR A 130 -4.25 4.80 9.58
N ILE A 131 -4.50 5.00 8.28
CA ILE A 131 -4.90 6.27 7.69
C ILE A 131 -6.42 6.37 7.85
N MET A 132 -6.84 7.23 8.77
CA MET A 132 -8.23 7.26 9.26
C MET A 132 -9.16 7.99 8.29
N ASN A 133 -10.45 7.70 8.41
CA ASN A 133 -11.51 8.35 7.64
C ASN A 133 -11.38 9.89 7.64
N GLY A 134 -11.60 10.48 6.45
CA GLY A 134 -11.52 11.91 6.21
C GLY A 134 -10.11 12.43 5.98
N THR A 135 -9.08 11.56 6.05
CA THR A 135 -7.70 11.98 5.84
C THR A 135 -7.45 12.37 4.38
N LYS A 136 -6.72 13.48 4.14
CA LYS A 136 -6.41 13.95 2.78
C LYS A 136 -4.94 14.29 2.60
N ASN A 137 -4.39 14.09 1.41
CA ASN A 137 -3.03 14.52 1.07
C ASN A 137 -1.99 13.92 2.03
N LEU A 138 -1.86 12.59 2.01
CA LEU A 138 -0.87 11.89 2.82
C LEU A 138 0.20 11.25 1.92
N THR A 139 1.47 11.48 2.25
CA THR A 139 2.59 10.76 1.65
C THR A 139 3.25 9.86 2.69
N LEU A 140 3.45 8.59 2.33
CA LEU A 140 4.21 7.61 3.09
C LEU A 140 5.36 7.13 2.21
N GLN A 141 6.60 7.47 2.58
CA GLN A 141 7.76 7.27 1.70
C GLN A 141 8.91 6.58 2.43
N SER A 142 9.62 5.66 1.77
CA SER A 142 10.88 5.09 2.29
C SER A 142 10.76 4.55 3.73
N ALA A 143 9.62 3.94 4.06
CA ALA A 143 9.32 3.38 5.36
C ALA A 143 9.25 1.86 5.30
N GLU A 144 9.55 1.19 6.41
CA GLU A 144 9.43 -0.26 6.54
C GLU A 144 8.36 -0.61 7.57
N PHE A 145 7.50 -1.58 7.24
CA PHE A 145 6.48 -2.13 8.11
C PHE A 145 6.73 -3.63 8.23
N LYS A 146 7.12 -4.12 9.41
CA LYS A 146 7.45 -5.53 9.62
C LYS A 146 6.85 -6.16 10.87
N ASN A 147 6.66 -7.47 10.81
CA ASN A 147 6.29 -8.33 11.95
C ASN A 147 4.94 -7.94 12.57
N PHE A 148 3.86 -8.04 11.81
CA PHE A 148 2.50 -7.81 12.33
C PHE A 148 1.75 -9.13 12.48
N GLY A 149 1.04 -9.26 13.59
CA GLY A 149 0.37 -10.50 13.98
C GLY A 149 -0.86 -10.23 14.84
N GLN A 150 -1.42 -11.28 15.44
CA GLN A 150 -2.59 -11.14 16.32
C GLN A 150 -2.15 -11.08 17.78
N PRO A 151 -2.63 -10.09 18.57
CA PRO A 151 -2.52 -10.11 20.03
C PRO A 151 -3.05 -11.42 20.63
N SER A 152 -2.61 -11.84 21.82
CA SER A 152 -3.09 -13.09 22.44
C SER A 152 -4.50 -12.98 23.01
N GLN A 153 -4.91 -11.78 23.44
CA GLN A 153 -6.17 -11.58 24.15
C GLN A 153 -7.34 -11.09 23.27
N LYS A 154 -8.56 -11.43 23.68
CA LYS A 154 -9.79 -10.86 23.10
C LYS A 154 -9.86 -9.35 23.39
N PRO A 155 -10.46 -8.53 22.51
CA PRO A 155 -11.16 -8.93 21.28
C PRO A 155 -10.22 -9.10 20.06
N HIS A 156 -8.92 -8.83 20.20
CA HIS A 156 -8.02 -8.67 19.06
C HIS A 156 -7.35 -9.95 18.57
N ARG A 157 -7.35 -11.03 19.37
CA ARG A 157 -6.77 -12.32 18.99
C ARG A 157 -7.33 -12.95 17.72
N ASN A 158 -8.56 -12.59 17.38
CA ASN A 158 -9.27 -13.04 16.18
C ASN A 158 -9.48 -11.89 15.18
N SER A 159 -8.75 -10.77 15.29
CA SER A 159 -8.83 -9.69 14.30
C SER A 159 -7.85 -9.93 13.15
N THR A 160 -8.07 -9.29 11.99
CA THR A 160 -7.14 -9.36 10.85
C THR A 160 -5.90 -8.48 11.10
N PRO A 161 -4.68 -9.06 11.10
CA PRO A 161 -3.43 -8.29 11.09
C PRO A 161 -3.23 -7.57 9.75
N ILE A 162 -2.84 -6.30 9.83
CA ILE A 162 -2.74 -5.39 8.67
C ILE A 162 -1.55 -4.45 8.86
N ALA A 163 -0.54 -4.47 7.99
CA ALA A 163 0.58 -3.53 8.13
C ALA A 163 0.14 -2.07 7.88
N VAL A 164 -0.52 -1.80 6.75
CA VAL A 164 -1.05 -0.46 6.43
C VAL A 164 -2.54 -0.55 6.10
N ARG A 165 -3.36 0.25 6.79
CA ARG A 165 -4.80 0.32 6.60
C ARG A 165 -5.21 1.71 6.13
N ILE A 166 -6.00 1.79 5.07
CA ILE A 166 -6.62 3.00 4.56
C ILE A 166 -8.13 2.86 4.72
N GLU A 167 -8.72 3.69 5.57
CA GLU A 167 -10.17 3.69 5.80
C GLU A 167 -10.94 4.34 4.64
N GLY A 168 -12.28 4.32 4.71
CA GLY A 168 -13.14 5.03 3.76
C GLY A 168 -13.05 6.54 3.93
N GLY A 169 -13.35 7.30 2.87
CA GLY A 169 -13.29 8.76 2.86
C GLY A 169 -11.89 9.37 2.86
N VAL A 170 -10.87 8.55 2.59
CA VAL A 170 -9.48 9.00 2.44
C VAL A 170 -9.23 9.44 1.00
N GLU A 171 -8.56 10.57 0.80
CA GLU A 171 -8.32 11.14 -0.52
C GLU A 171 -6.84 11.51 -0.73
N ASN A 172 -6.31 11.29 -1.94
CA ASN A 172 -4.98 11.72 -2.35
C ASN A 172 -3.87 11.16 -1.45
N VAL A 173 -3.64 9.85 -1.53
CA VAL A 173 -2.58 9.17 -0.78
C VAL A 173 -1.52 8.65 -1.74
N ILE A 174 -0.26 8.89 -1.43
CA ILE A 174 0.90 8.31 -2.11
C ILE A 174 1.66 7.44 -1.11
N ILE A 175 1.82 6.17 -1.44
CA ILE A 175 2.69 5.23 -0.73
C ILE A 175 3.81 4.85 -1.71
N GLU A 176 5.05 5.19 -1.39
CA GLU A 176 6.16 4.93 -2.30
C GLU A 176 7.46 4.48 -1.65
N HIS A 177 8.19 3.59 -2.30
CA HIS A 177 9.45 3.04 -1.75
C HIS A 177 9.28 2.42 -0.36
N VAL A 178 8.09 1.88 -0.08
CA VAL A 178 7.78 1.24 1.20
C VAL A 178 8.09 -0.25 1.14
N VAL A 179 8.54 -0.81 2.25
CA VAL A 179 8.63 -2.26 2.43
C VAL A 179 7.57 -2.69 3.43
N VAL A 180 6.68 -3.59 3.03
CA VAL A 180 5.74 -4.29 3.91
C VAL A 180 6.14 -5.75 3.96
N ASP A 181 6.40 -6.27 5.16
CA ASP A 181 6.95 -7.60 5.31
C ASP A 181 6.43 -8.34 6.55
N ASN A 182 6.26 -9.66 6.44
CA ASN A 182 5.92 -10.53 7.57
C ASN A 182 4.65 -10.08 8.31
N VAL A 183 3.51 -10.21 7.63
CA VAL A 183 2.18 -9.99 8.23
C VAL A 183 1.41 -11.30 8.22
N PHE A 184 1.18 -11.88 9.40
CA PHE A 184 0.62 -13.22 9.53
C PHE A 184 -0.53 -13.33 10.51
N ALA A 185 -1.59 -14.01 10.11
CA ALA A 185 -2.65 -14.45 10.99
C ALA A 185 -2.37 -15.88 11.49
N ASN A 186 -2.33 -16.05 12.81
CA ASN A 186 -2.14 -17.36 13.45
C ASN A 186 -3.48 -17.97 13.90
N ASN A 187 -4.49 -17.14 14.10
CA ASN A 187 -5.85 -17.48 14.50
C ASN A 187 -6.85 -17.07 13.42
N VAL A 188 -7.96 -17.79 13.37
CA VAL A 188 -9.12 -17.45 12.52
C VAL A 188 -9.56 -16.00 12.80
N SER A 189 -9.72 -15.21 11.73
CA SER A 189 -9.97 -13.77 11.83
C SER A 189 -11.45 -13.38 11.82
N SER A 190 -12.35 -14.33 11.56
CA SER A 190 -13.80 -14.13 11.66
C SER A 190 -14.46 -15.48 11.86
N GLU A 191 -15.37 -15.56 12.83
CA GLU A 191 -16.32 -16.68 12.95
C GLU A 191 -17.62 -16.40 12.17
N ALA A 192 -17.79 -15.17 11.67
CA ALA A 192 -18.89 -14.79 10.78
C ALA A 192 -18.48 -15.06 9.31
N GLY A 193 -19.20 -15.98 8.66
CA GLY A 193 -18.91 -16.41 7.30
C GLY A 193 -17.93 -17.60 7.25
N TRP A 194 -16.90 -17.50 6.41
CA TRP A 194 -15.94 -18.59 6.21
C TRP A 194 -14.96 -18.66 7.39
N ASN A 195 -14.81 -19.83 8.01
CA ASN A 195 -13.92 -20.06 9.15
C ASN A 195 -12.45 -20.17 8.71
N HIS A 196 -11.74 -19.04 8.60
CA HIS A 196 -10.36 -19.01 8.11
C HIS A 196 -9.49 -17.86 8.64
N LYS A 197 -8.18 -18.00 8.44
CA LYS A 197 -7.16 -17.02 8.83
C LYS A 197 -6.98 -15.98 7.74
N VAL A 198 -6.88 -14.70 8.11
CA VAL A 198 -6.87 -13.59 7.16
C VAL A 198 -5.77 -12.61 7.53
N ALA A 199 -4.90 -12.24 6.58
CA ALA A 199 -3.91 -11.19 6.77
C ALA A 199 -3.81 -10.27 5.54
N ARG A 200 -3.41 -9.02 5.76
CA ARG A 200 -3.28 -8.02 4.69
C ARG A 200 -1.95 -7.29 4.81
N GLY A 201 -1.21 -7.15 3.72
CA GLY A 201 -0.09 -6.20 3.69
C GLY A 201 -0.65 -4.78 3.76
N ILE A 202 -1.41 -4.40 2.72
CA ILE A 202 -2.11 -3.12 2.65
C ILE A 202 -3.60 -3.37 2.41
N LEU A 203 -4.45 -2.85 3.30
CA LEU A 203 -5.91 -2.93 3.17
C LEU A 203 -6.51 -1.54 2.95
N ILE A 204 -7.25 -1.38 1.86
CA ILE A 204 -8.04 -0.19 1.56
C ILE A 204 -9.52 -0.60 1.67
N SER A 205 -10.18 -0.21 2.76
CA SER A 205 -11.58 -0.59 3.01
C SER A 205 -12.25 0.36 3.98
N PRO A 206 -13.58 0.54 3.91
CA PRO A 206 -14.28 1.29 4.95
C PRO A 206 -14.10 0.59 6.31
N ALA A 207 -14.07 1.38 7.38
CA ALA A 207 -14.15 0.88 8.75
C ALA A 207 -15.59 0.65 9.20
N LEU A 208 -16.53 1.37 8.59
CA LEU A 208 -17.96 1.33 8.83
C LEU A 208 -18.67 1.47 7.49
N ASP A 209 -19.81 0.81 7.32
CA ASP A 209 -20.59 0.83 6.07
C ASP A 209 -21.03 2.25 5.64
N SER A 210 -21.08 3.19 6.58
CA SER A 210 -21.40 4.60 6.33
C SER A 210 -20.24 5.43 5.77
N GLN A 211 -19.01 4.91 5.76
CA GLN A 211 -17.87 5.66 5.26
C GLN A 211 -17.91 5.74 3.72
N PRO A 212 -17.68 6.91 3.12
CA PRO A 212 -17.66 7.05 1.68
C PRO A 212 -16.47 6.31 1.06
N SER A 213 -16.50 6.15 -0.27
CA SER A 213 -15.36 5.56 -0.99
C SER A 213 -14.13 6.45 -0.93
N SER A 214 -12.98 5.84 -0.66
CA SER A 214 -11.68 6.52 -0.77
C SER A 214 -11.31 6.77 -2.22
N LYS A 215 -10.51 7.79 -2.49
CA LYS A 215 -10.20 8.26 -3.85
C LYS A 215 -8.72 8.59 -4.04
N ASN A 216 -8.23 8.38 -5.26
CA ASN A 216 -6.88 8.79 -5.70
C ASN A 216 -5.78 8.24 -4.79
N ILE A 217 -5.70 6.91 -4.73
CA ILE A 217 -4.69 6.21 -3.93
C ILE A 217 -3.63 5.66 -4.90
N THR A 218 -2.36 6.01 -4.68
CA THR A 218 -1.23 5.49 -5.46
C THR A 218 -0.29 4.73 -4.54
N ILE A 219 0.04 3.49 -4.91
CA ILE A 219 1.05 2.66 -4.24
C ILE A 219 2.07 2.28 -5.30
N GLN A 220 3.31 2.74 -5.15
CA GLN A 220 4.32 2.59 -6.19
C GLN A 220 5.71 2.24 -5.67
N ASN A 221 6.53 1.62 -6.51
CA ASN A 221 7.94 1.32 -6.23
C ASN A 221 8.17 0.65 -4.87
N SER A 222 7.19 -0.11 -4.38
CA SER A 222 7.18 -0.67 -3.02
C SER A 222 7.33 -2.20 -3.08
N THR A 223 7.81 -2.78 -1.98
CA THR A 223 7.95 -4.24 -1.85
C THR A 223 6.95 -4.75 -0.83
N ILE A 224 6.12 -5.72 -1.20
CA ILE A 224 5.14 -6.34 -0.31
C ILE A 224 5.44 -7.83 -0.26
N SER A 225 5.91 -8.33 0.88
CA SER A 225 6.38 -9.71 1.00
C SER A 225 5.89 -10.44 2.24
N ARG A 226 5.86 -11.78 2.16
CA ARG A 226 5.54 -12.66 3.31
C ARG A 226 4.23 -12.25 4.00
N ILE A 227 3.13 -12.32 3.25
CA ILE A 227 1.80 -12.03 3.76
C ILE A 227 1.00 -13.32 3.75
N GLY A 228 0.59 -13.79 4.92
CA GLY A 228 0.07 -15.15 5.07
C GLY A 228 -0.94 -15.33 6.20
N PRO A 229 -1.56 -16.51 6.29
CA PRO A 229 -1.21 -17.76 5.59
C PRO A 229 -1.95 -17.93 4.25
N LYS A 230 -1.85 -19.11 3.61
CA LYS A 230 -2.49 -19.42 2.31
C LYS A 230 -4.01 -19.27 2.34
N ASP A 231 -4.61 -19.40 3.51
CA ASP A 231 -6.04 -19.26 3.78
C ASP A 231 -6.63 -17.97 3.24
N ASP A 232 -6.03 -16.82 3.53
CA ASP A 232 -6.39 -15.51 2.97
C ASP A 232 -5.33 -14.45 3.28
N GLY A 233 -4.05 -14.76 3.01
CA GLY A 233 -2.93 -13.83 3.09
C GLY A 233 -2.72 -13.09 1.78
N ASP A 234 -3.17 -11.83 1.73
CA ASP A 234 -3.15 -11.01 0.52
C ASP A 234 -2.23 -9.80 0.65
N GLY A 235 -1.41 -9.55 -0.37
CA GLY A 235 -0.50 -8.40 -0.42
C GLY A 235 -1.22 -7.05 -0.32
N ILE A 236 -1.92 -6.65 -1.37
CA ILE A 236 -2.72 -5.42 -1.42
C ILE A 236 -4.17 -5.78 -1.72
N VAL A 237 -5.10 -5.23 -0.91
CA VAL A 237 -6.54 -5.45 -1.07
C VAL A 237 -7.29 -4.14 -1.05
N VAL A 238 -8.19 -3.96 -2.03
CA VAL A 238 -9.21 -2.91 -2.01
C VAL A 238 -10.59 -3.54 -2.00
N GLN A 239 -11.45 -3.18 -1.04
CA GLN A 239 -12.75 -3.80 -0.87
C GLN A 239 -13.76 -2.90 -0.15
N GLY A 240 -15.06 -3.18 -0.35
CA GLY A 240 -16.15 -2.55 0.39
C GLY A 240 -16.61 -1.19 -0.15
N PHE A 241 -16.09 -0.75 -1.30
CA PHE A 241 -16.51 0.48 -1.95
C PHE A 241 -17.36 0.20 -3.20
N THR A 242 -18.38 1.02 -3.40
CA THR A 242 -19.29 0.94 -4.54
C THR A 242 -18.94 1.91 -5.67
N SER A 243 -18.08 2.89 -5.39
CA SER A 243 -17.62 3.89 -6.35
C SER A 243 -16.16 3.67 -6.75
N ASN A 244 -15.77 4.25 -7.88
CA ASN A 244 -14.41 4.21 -8.40
C ASN A 244 -13.41 4.80 -7.39
N VAL A 245 -12.40 4.00 -7.01
CA VAL A 245 -11.38 4.36 -6.02
C VAL A 245 -10.23 5.17 -6.65
N GLY A 246 -10.04 5.08 -7.96
CA GLY A 246 -8.88 5.67 -8.64
C GLY A 246 -7.57 5.10 -8.11
N LEU A 247 -7.52 3.79 -7.85
CA LEU A 247 -6.35 3.11 -7.31
C LEU A 247 -5.29 2.92 -8.40
N LYS A 248 -4.04 3.25 -8.11
CA LYS A 248 -2.88 2.98 -8.97
C LYS A 248 -1.85 2.14 -8.23
N LEU A 249 -1.56 0.95 -8.73
CA LEU A 249 -0.53 0.05 -8.24
C LEU A 249 0.59 -0.03 -9.28
N LEU A 250 1.68 0.71 -9.08
CA LEU A 250 2.69 0.97 -10.11
C LEU A 250 4.07 0.43 -9.71
N ASN A 251 4.67 -0.44 -10.53
CA ASN A 251 6.06 -0.86 -10.37
C ASN A 251 6.41 -1.44 -8.97
N ASN A 252 5.46 -2.10 -8.31
CA ASN A 252 5.71 -2.75 -7.02
C ASN A 252 6.28 -4.16 -7.23
N SER A 253 6.99 -4.67 -6.22
CA SER A 253 7.44 -6.07 -6.14
C SER A 253 6.63 -6.84 -5.10
N PHE A 254 6.27 -8.07 -5.43
CA PHE A 254 5.53 -8.97 -4.57
C PHE A 254 6.24 -10.32 -4.50
N ASP A 255 6.56 -10.76 -3.29
CA ASP A 255 7.29 -12.01 -3.05
C ASP A 255 6.69 -12.75 -1.85
N LYS A 256 6.47 -14.06 -1.97
CA LYS A 256 5.90 -14.90 -0.88
C LYS A 256 4.58 -14.37 -0.31
N ASN A 257 3.69 -13.81 -1.13
CA ASN A 257 2.29 -13.60 -0.73
C ASN A 257 1.55 -14.93 -0.83
N HIS A 258 1.01 -15.42 0.29
CA HIS A 258 0.58 -16.82 0.37
C HIS A 258 -0.70 -17.12 -0.42
N LYS A 259 -1.63 -16.17 -0.58
CA LYS A 259 -2.84 -16.41 -1.39
C LYS A 259 -2.86 -15.58 -2.65
N ARG A 260 -2.80 -14.25 -2.51
CA ARG A 260 -2.79 -13.30 -3.62
C ARG A 260 -1.81 -12.17 -3.41
N ALA A 261 -1.20 -11.69 -4.49
CA ALA A 261 -0.41 -10.46 -4.41
C ALA A 261 -1.35 -9.24 -4.41
N ILE A 262 -2.33 -9.24 -5.31
CA ILE A 262 -3.28 -8.13 -5.48
C ILE A 262 -4.70 -8.68 -5.55
N LYS A 263 -5.61 -8.08 -4.77
CA LYS A 263 -7.04 -8.40 -4.79
C LYS A 263 -7.88 -7.13 -4.93
N ILE A 264 -8.60 -7.01 -6.04
CA ILE A 264 -9.45 -5.86 -6.35
C ILE A 264 -10.92 -6.24 -6.19
N GLN A 265 -11.59 -5.71 -5.18
CA GLN A 265 -13.03 -5.92 -4.91
C GLN A 265 -13.79 -4.59 -4.84
N SER A 266 -13.21 -3.52 -5.37
CA SER A 266 -13.91 -2.25 -5.55
C SER A 266 -13.50 -1.60 -6.87
N PRO A 267 -14.39 -0.84 -7.53
CA PRO A 267 -14.15 -0.38 -8.89
C PRO A 267 -12.97 0.59 -9.02
N GLY A 268 -12.37 0.63 -10.21
CA GLY A 268 -11.40 1.67 -10.57
C GLY A 268 -9.99 1.40 -10.07
N ALA A 269 -9.28 0.50 -10.75
CA ALA A 269 -7.89 0.18 -10.43
C ALA A 269 -7.01 0.05 -11.69
N LEU A 270 -5.83 0.67 -11.66
CA LEU A 270 -4.75 0.46 -12.63
C LEU A 270 -3.62 -0.30 -11.94
N ILE A 271 -3.28 -1.47 -12.47
CA ILE A 271 -2.22 -2.36 -12.00
C ILE A 271 -1.17 -2.44 -13.10
N LYS A 272 -0.09 -1.66 -12.98
CA LYS A 272 0.87 -1.46 -14.06
C LYS A 272 2.32 -1.69 -13.67
N GLY A 273 3.05 -2.44 -14.49
CA GLY A 273 4.51 -2.59 -14.35
C GLY A 273 4.96 -3.34 -13.09
N ASN A 274 4.06 -4.01 -12.36
CA ASN A 274 4.41 -4.72 -11.13
C ASN A 274 5.12 -6.04 -11.46
N LYS A 275 6.00 -6.47 -10.55
CA LYS A 275 6.65 -7.77 -10.56
C LYS A 275 6.05 -8.64 -9.46
N ILE A 276 5.44 -9.77 -9.82
CA ILE A 276 4.82 -10.69 -8.88
C ILE A 276 5.51 -12.05 -9.01
N ASN A 277 6.05 -12.54 -7.90
CA ASN A 277 6.85 -13.74 -7.84
C ASN A 277 6.22 -14.76 -6.87
N ASN A 278 5.73 -15.86 -7.42
CA ASN A 278 5.32 -17.02 -6.67
C ASN A 278 6.55 -17.87 -6.33
N ASN A 279 7.07 -17.66 -5.13
CA ASN A 279 8.26 -18.35 -4.64
C ASN A 279 8.00 -19.76 -4.08
N PHE A 280 6.75 -20.18 -4.04
CA PHE A 280 6.36 -21.45 -3.43
C PHE A 280 6.57 -22.60 -4.41
N ASN A 281 6.91 -23.78 -3.90
CA ASN A 281 7.08 -25.01 -4.68
C ASN A 281 6.62 -26.20 -3.85
N ASN A 282 5.33 -26.44 -3.87
CA ASN A 282 4.63 -27.45 -3.06
C ASN A 282 4.89 -27.30 -1.56
N ASP A 283 5.15 -26.07 -1.08
CA ASP A 283 5.50 -25.73 0.30
C ASP A 283 4.59 -24.64 0.92
N ASN A 284 3.51 -24.30 0.24
CA ASN A 284 2.48 -23.39 0.71
C ASN A 284 1.18 -24.14 0.91
N PHE A 285 0.65 -24.15 2.14
CA PHE A 285 -0.50 -24.97 2.51
C PHE A 285 -1.57 -24.15 3.21
N TYR A 286 -2.83 -24.56 3.03
CA TYR A 286 -3.94 -24.05 3.83
C TYR A 286 -3.86 -24.56 5.27
N ASP A 287 -4.08 -23.67 6.23
CA ASP A 287 -4.12 -24.03 7.64
C ASP A 287 -5.50 -24.52 8.09
N THR A 288 -6.57 -23.99 7.48
CA THR A 288 -7.97 -24.24 7.90
C THR A 288 -8.78 -25.09 6.93
N TYR A 289 -8.22 -25.42 5.76
CA TYR A 289 -8.88 -26.20 4.72
C TYR A 289 -8.07 -27.43 4.33
N LYS A 290 -8.75 -28.50 3.90
CA LYS A 290 -8.10 -29.62 3.22
C LYS A 290 -7.78 -29.23 1.79
N GLU A 291 -6.55 -29.43 1.37
CA GLU A 291 -6.09 -29.08 0.02
C GLU A 291 -5.94 -30.31 -0.87
N ASN A 292 -6.39 -30.18 -2.12
CA ASN A 292 -5.94 -31.03 -3.21
C ASN A 292 -4.82 -30.25 -3.93
N TYR A 293 -3.57 -30.68 -3.76
CA TYR A 293 -2.30 -30.05 -4.19
C TYR A 293 -2.23 -29.71 -5.69
N SER A 294 -3.02 -28.75 -6.14
CA SER A 294 -3.23 -28.43 -7.55
C SER A 294 -2.61 -27.10 -7.96
N TYR A 295 -2.18 -26.30 -6.98
CA TYR A 295 -1.50 -25.02 -7.16
C TYR A 295 -0.80 -24.56 -5.87
N ASP A 296 0.23 -23.72 -6.02
CA ASP A 296 0.98 -23.17 -4.89
C ASP A 296 0.37 -21.88 -4.37
N MET A 297 -0.14 -21.03 -5.25
CA MET A 297 -0.75 -19.75 -4.93
C MET A 297 -2.09 -19.62 -5.65
N TRP A 298 -3.10 -19.01 -5.03
CA TRP A 298 -4.40 -18.89 -5.69
C TRP A 298 -4.29 -18.08 -6.99
N SER A 299 -3.73 -16.87 -6.89
CA SER A 299 -3.60 -15.97 -8.03
C SER A 299 -2.60 -14.85 -7.76
N ALA A 300 -1.90 -14.36 -8.77
CA ALA A 300 -1.13 -13.13 -8.63
C ALA A 300 -2.08 -11.93 -8.49
N VAL A 301 -3.05 -11.80 -9.40
CA VAL A 301 -4.03 -10.72 -9.44
C VAL A 301 -5.43 -11.29 -9.53
N SER A 302 -6.26 -11.03 -8.52
CA SER A 302 -7.69 -11.35 -8.58
C SER A 302 -8.54 -10.09 -8.73
N VAL A 303 -9.41 -10.09 -9.74
CA VAL A 303 -10.30 -8.99 -10.09
C VAL A 303 -11.74 -9.40 -9.83
N TYR A 304 -12.43 -8.65 -8.98
CA TYR A 304 -13.82 -8.86 -8.60
C TYR A 304 -14.68 -7.59 -8.76
N ALA A 305 -14.19 -6.57 -9.49
CA ALA A 305 -14.85 -5.28 -9.62
C ALA A 305 -14.66 -4.65 -11.00
N ASN A 306 -15.51 -3.66 -11.30
CA ASN A 306 -15.53 -2.98 -12.60
C ASN A 306 -14.33 -2.04 -12.80
N ASP A 307 -14.06 -1.70 -14.06
CA ASP A 307 -13.13 -0.65 -14.46
C ASP A 307 -11.70 -0.91 -13.93
N VAL A 308 -11.16 -2.08 -14.31
CA VAL A 308 -9.86 -2.55 -13.86
C VAL A 308 -8.94 -2.79 -15.06
N VAL A 309 -7.74 -2.24 -14.99
CA VAL A 309 -6.69 -2.41 -16.01
C VAL A 309 -5.48 -3.10 -15.39
N VAL A 310 -5.07 -4.23 -15.96
CA VAL A 310 -3.87 -4.98 -15.61
C VAL A 310 -2.90 -4.92 -16.79
N GLU A 311 -1.89 -4.06 -16.72
CA GLU A 311 -1.06 -3.70 -17.87
C GLU A 311 0.44 -3.89 -17.61
N GLY A 312 1.14 -4.58 -18.50
CA GLY A 312 2.60 -4.59 -18.52
C GLY A 312 3.26 -5.17 -17.26
N ASN A 313 2.58 -6.05 -16.53
CA ASN A 313 3.11 -6.69 -15.34
C ASN A 313 3.94 -7.93 -15.71
N ILE A 314 4.91 -8.26 -14.85
CA ILE A 314 5.69 -9.50 -14.93
C ILE A 314 5.22 -10.41 -13.80
N ILE A 315 4.55 -11.52 -14.16
CA ILE A 315 3.98 -12.49 -13.22
C ILE A 315 4.67 -13.83 -13.46
N GLY A 316 5.33 -14.36 -12.44
CA GLY A 316 5.90 -15.69 -12.52
C GLY A 316 6.48 -16.17 -11.22
N GLY A 317 7.58 -16.92 -11.29
CA GLY A 317 8.20 -17.58 -10.14
C GLY A 317 8.31 -19.08 -10.36
N ILE A 318 8.81 -19.79 -9.35
CA ILE A 318 9.00 -21.25 -9.42
C ILE A 318 7.69 -22.02 -9.18
N GLY A 319 6.69 -21.35 -8.59
CA GLY A 319 5.41 -21.94 -8.24
C GLY A 319 4.35 -21.81 -9.33
N SER A 320 3.26 -22.53 -9.08
CA SER A 320 2.05 -22.57 -9.88
C SER A 320 0.95 -21.69 -9.29
N TYR A 321 0.17 -21.06 -10.17
CA TYR A 321 -1.08 -20.39 -9.81
C TYR A 321 -2.29 -21.26 -10.13
N SER A 322 -3.39 -21.17 -9.35
CA SER A 322 -4.68 -21.71 -9.82
C SER A 322 -5.14 -20.97 -11.08
N ALA A 323 -5.07 -19.65 -11.02
CA ALA A 323 -5.14 -18.75 -12.17
C ALA A 323 -4.24 -17.54 -11.90
N ALA A 324 -3.21 -17.31 -12.73
CA ALA A 324 -2.27 -16.22 -12.47
C ALA A 324 -2.98 -14.84 -12.44
N ILE A 325 -3.88 -14.59 -13.39
CA ILE A 325 -4.88 -13.52 -13.33
C ILE A 325 -6.27 -14.16 -13.29
N ASP A 326 -7.01 -13.94 -12.20
CA ASP A 326 -8.36 -14.47 -12.01
C ASP A 326 -9.39 -13.33 -12.07
N ILE A 327 -10.08 -13.21 -13.19
CA ILE A 327 -11.22 -12.30 -13.38
C ILE A 327 -12.46 -13.05 -12.91
N ALA A 328 -12.86 -12.79 -11.67
CA ALA A 328 -13.98 -13.46 -11.00
C ALA A 328 -15.07 -12.46 -10.59
N GLY A 329 -15.09 -11.28 -11.19
CA GLY A 329 -16.14 -10.28 -11.04
C GLY A 329 -15.74 -8.97 -11.72
N GLY A 330 -16.73 -8.27 -12.30
CA GLY A 330 -16.54 -6.95 -12.88
C GLY A 330 -16.68 -6.88 -14.41
N ASN A 331 -17.13 -5.73 -14.89
CA ASN A 331 -17.19 -5.34 -16.31
C ASN A 331 -16.08 -4.32 -16.62
N ASN A 332 -15.77 -4.13 -17.90
CA ASN A 332 -14.73 -3.19 -18.35
C ASN A 332 -13.36 -3.54 -17.74
N VAL A 333 -12.92 -4.78 -18.00
CA VAL A 333 -11.63 -5.28 -17.51
C VAL A 333 -10.67 -5.46 -18.67
N GLU A 334 -9.48 -4.87 -18.56
CA GLU A 334 -8.44 -4.95 -19.57
C GLU A 334 -7.19 -5.63 -19.03
N VAL A 335 -6.70 -6.65 -19.72
CA VAL A 335 -5.46 -7.37 -19.41
C VAL A 335 -4.54 -7.25 -20.61
N ARG A 336 -3.55 -6.34 -20.53
CA ARG A 336 -2.72 -5.97 -21.69
C ARG A 336 -1.22 -6.07 -21.46
N GLY A 337 -0.49 -6.63 -22.42
CA GLY A 337 0.98 -6.52 -22.42
C GLY A 337 1.68 -7.21 -21.25
N ASN A 338 1.01 -8.10 -20.52
CA ASN A 338 1.60 -8.77 -19.37
C ASN A 338 2.46 -9.96 -19.81
N THR A 339 3.53 -10.24 -19.08
CA THR A 339 4.28 -11.49 -19.19
C THR A 339 3.89 -12.39 -18.03
N ILE A 340 3.32 -13.56 -18.32
CA ILE A 340 2.76 -14.48 -17.33
C ILE A 340 3.34 -15.87 -17.54
N THR A 341 3.96 -16.44 -16.52
CA THR A 341 4.65 -17.73 -16.60
C THR A 341 4.52 -18.50 -15.29
N ASN A 342 3.89 -19.68 -15.28
CA ASN A 342 4.05 -20.58 -14.13
C ASN A 342 5.45 -21.23 -14.15
N GLY A 343 5.93 -21.67 -12.98
CA GLY A 343 7.20 -22.39 -12.89
C GLY A 343 7.18 -23.70 -13.69
N GLU A 344 8.34 -24.14 -14.18
CA GLU A 344 8.46 -25.30 -15.08
C GLU A 344 7.99 -26.62 -14.46
N ASN A 345 8.11 -26.76 -13.14
CA ASN A 345 7.67 -27.95 -12.39
C ASN A 345 6.18 -27.91 -11.99
N SER A 346 5.46 -26.87 -12.41
CA SER A 346 4.03 -26.71 -12.10
C SER A 346 3.20 -27.82 -12.72
N ILE A 347 2.18 -28.30 -12.01
CA ILE A 347 1.23 -29.27 -12.55
C ILE A 347 0.39 -28.57 -13.64
N LEU A 348 0.81 -28.72 -14.89
CA LEU A 348 0.17 -28.07 -16.04
C LEU A 348 -1.31 -28.43 -16.22
N ALA A 349 -1.79 -29.51 -15.60
CA ALA A 349 -3.18 -29.96 -15.71
C ALA A 349 -4.21 -29.12 -14.93
N SER A 350 -3.79 -28.16 -14.10
CA SER A 350 -4.71 -27.37 -13.25
C SER A 350 -4.39 -25.86 -13.16
N ALA A 351 -3.30 -25.40 -13.74
CA ALA A 351 -2.82 -24.03 -13.61
C ALA A 351 -3.20 -23.17 -14.83
N ASP A 352 -4.25 -22.37 -14.74
CA ASP A 352 -4.64 -21.44 -15.80
C ASP A 352 -3.77 -20.17 -15.71
N LEU A 353 -3.50 -19.51 -16.84
CA LEU A 353 -2.78 -18.23 -16.82
C LEU A 353 -3.75 -17.07 -16.63
N ILE A 354 -4.70 -16.89 -17.55
CA ILE A 354 -5.79 -15.94 -17.39
C ILE A 354 -7.10 -16.73 -17.33
N ARG A 355 -7.88 -16.51 -16.27
CA ARG A 355 -9.19 -17.15 -16.09
C ARG A 355 -10.29 -16.11 -15.97
N ILE A 356 -11.36 -16.26 -16.77
CA ILE A 356 -12.62 -15.53 -16.62
C ILE A 356 -13.62 -16.48 -15.95
N ASN A 357 -13.76 -16.34 -14.63
CA ASN A 357 -14.47 -17.27 -13.76
C ASN A 357 -15.92 -16.81 -13.50
N LYS A 358 -16.86 -17.72 -13.19
CA LYS A 358 -18.30 -17.45 -13.02
C LYS A 358 -18.70 -16.65 -11.77
N GLY A 359 -17.77 -15.92 -11.16
CA GLY A 359 -18.00 -15.25 -9.88
C GLY A 359 -18.29 -16.21 -8.72
N TYR A 360 -18.59 -15.63 -7.55
CA TYR A 360 -18.88 -16.42 -6.35
C TYR A 360 -20.25 -17.13 -6.42
N ASP A 361 -21.20 -16.58 -7.16
CA ASP A 361 -22.56 -17.15 -7.32
C ASP A 361 -22.61 -18.29 -8.36
N GLY A 362 -21.55 -18.46 -9.17
CA GLY A 362 -21.48 -19.47 -10.21
C GLY A 362 -22.37 -19.19 -11.42
N THR A 363 -23.00 -18.02 -11.48
CA THR A 363 -23.95 -17.62 -12.54
C THR A 363 -23.64 -16.27 -13.17
N SER A 364 -22.62 -15.57 -12.68
CA SER A 364 -22.28 -14.24 -13.15
C SER A 364 -21.96 -14.20 -14.65
N GLU A 365 -22.55 -13.22 -15.35
CA GLU A 365 -22.18 -12.83 -16.71
C GLU A 365 -21.44 -11.49 -16.66
N PHE A 366 -20.48 -11.31 -17.57
CA PHE A 366 -19.68 -10.07 -17.65
C PHE A 366 -19.75 -9.44 -19.04
N SER A 367 -19.28 -8.20 -19.11
CA SER A 367 -19.17 -7.45 -20.35
C SER A 367 -17.85 -6.70 -20.48
N ASN A 368 -17.46 -6.48 -21.73
CA ASN A 368 -16.32 -5.66 -22.12
C ASN A 368 -15.02 -6.10 -21.44
N ILE A 369 -14.58 -7.34 -21.75
CA ILE A 369 -13.30 -7.86 -21.29
C ILE A 369 -12.34 -7.88 -22.47
N VAL A 370 -11.16 -7.29 -22.30
CA VAL A 370 -10.10 -7.27 -23.31
C VAL A 370 -8.87 -7.99 -22.79
N ILE A 371 -8.38 -8.97 -23.55
CA ILE A 371 -7.14 -9.71 -23.27
C ILE A 371 -6.23 -9.56 -24.49
N ASP A 372 -5.27 -8.66 -24.41
CA ASP A 372 -4.53 -8.17 -25.58
C ASP A 372 -3.01 -8.16 -25.38
N ARG A 373 -2.25 -8.70 -26.35
CA ARG A 373 -0.77 -8.63 -26.38
C ARG A 373 -0.05 -9.16 -25.14
N ASN A 374 -0.61 -10.18 -24.47
CA ASN A 374 0.06 -10.85 -23.35
C ASN A 374 0.98 -11.98 -23.83
N SER A 375 2.06 -12.22 -23.12
CA SER A 375 2.93 -13.39 -23.29
C SER A 375 2.59 -14.43 -22.22
N LEU A 376 2.09 -15.59 -22.64
CA LEU A 376 1.46 -16.60 -21.78
C LEU A 376 2.20 -17.93 -21.90
N MET A 377 2.89 -18.35 -20.83
CA MET A 377 3.75 -19.53 -20.85
C MET A 377 3.50 -20.48 -19.66
N ASN A 378 3.64 -21.78 -19.89
CA ASN A 378 3.55 -22.84 -18.87
C ASN A 378 2.19 -22.86 -18.15
N GLY A 379 1.18 -23.50 -18.72
CA GLY A 379 -0.12 -23.61 -18.08
C GLY A 379 -1.07 -24.58 -18.78
N ARG A 380 -2.22 -24.83 -18.15
CA ARG A 380 -3.31 -25.58 -18.78
C ARG A 380 -3.89 -24.79 -19.93
N TYR A 381 -4.39 -23.60 -19.61
CA TYR A 381 -4.96 -22.66 -20.55
C TYR A 381 -4.18 -21.34 -20.52
N GLY A 382 -3.96 -20.77 -21.70
CA GLY A 382 -3.55 -19.37 -21.80
C GLY A 382 -4.69 -18.45 -21.35
N VAL A 383 -5.85 -18.61 -21.97
CA VAL A 383 -7.11 -17.96 -21.57
C VAL A 383 -8.21 -18.99 -21.37
N ASN A 384 -8.66 -19.16 -20.13
CA ASN A 384 -9.80 -20.02 -19.80
C ASN A 384 -11.03 -19.16 -19.51
N MET A 385 -12.05 -19.24 -20.36
CA MET A 385 -13.34 -18.61 -20.10
C MET A 385 -14.33 -19.64 -19.58
N VAL A 386 -14.77 -19.47 -18.34
CA VAL A 386 -15.80 -20.31 -17.71
C VAL A 386 -17.12 -19.56 -17.62
N ALA A 387 -17.08 -18.23 -17.49
CA ALA A 387 -18.26 -17.36 -17.51
C ALA A 387 -18.72 -16.99 -18.92
N LYS A 388 -19.96 -16.50 -19.04
CA LYS A 388 -20.42 -15.86 -20.29
C LYS A 388 -19.97 -14.41 -20.31
N VAL A 389 -19.45 -13.97 -21.44
CA VAL A 389 -18.93 -12.61 -21.62
C VAL A 389 -19.50 -12.00 -22.90
N THR A 390 -20.12 -10.82 -22.78
CA THR A 390 -20.54 -10.00 -23.92
C THR A 390 -19.44 -9.00 -24.27
N GLY A 391 -19.03 -8.90 -25.53
CA GLY A 391 -17.93 -8.00 -25.91
C GLY A 391 -16.56 -8.47 -25.40
N LEU A 392 -16.29 -9.78 -25.46
CA LEU A 392 -14.96 -10.32 -25.23
C LEU A 392 -14.07 -10.07 -26.44
N GLU A 393 -12.90 -9.48 -26.21
CA GLU A 393 -11.85 -9.30 -27.21
C GLU A 393 -10.58 -10.01 -26.76
N ILE A 394 -10.07 -10.91 -27.61
CA ILE A 394 -8.80 -11.61 -27.38
C ILE A 394 -7.96 -11.42 -28.64
N ALA A 395 -6.83 -10.72 -28.53
CA ALA A 395 -5.99 -10.39 -29.69
C ALA A 395 -4.49 -10.32 -29.34
N GLY A 396 -3.62 -10.61 -30.30
CA GLY A 396 -2.18 -10.36 -30.20
C GLY A 396 -1.42 -11.11 -29.09
N ASN A 397 -2.04 -12.05 -28.38
CA ASN A 397 -1.39 -12.82 -27.32
C ASN A 397 -0.44 -13.87 -27.91
N THR A 398 0.69 -14.12 -27.25
CA THR A 398 1.61 -15.22 -27.57
C THR A 398 1.46 -16.34 -26.55
N PHE A 399 1.49 -17.58 -27.03
CA PHE A 399 1.25 -18.77 -26.24
C PHE A 399 2.44 -19.72 -26.38
N SER A 400 2.95 -20.26 -25.26
CA SER A 400 4.05 -21.24 -25.28
C SER A 400 3.90 -22.27 -24.17
N ASN A 401 4.16 -23.54 -24.48
CA ASN A 401 4.06 -24.65 -23.53
C ASN A 401 2.72 -24.69 -22.75
N LEU A 402 1.61 -24.73 -23.49
CA LEU A 402 0.26 -24.80 -22.93
C LEU A 402 -0.43 -26.09 -23.35
N SER A 403 -1.33 -26.62 -22.52
CA SER A 403 -2.24 -27.69 -22.97
C SER A 403 -3.23 -27.17 -24.01
N PHE A 404 -3.71 -25.94 -23.83
CA PHE A 404 -4.62 -25.25 -24.73
C PHE A 404 -4.34 -23.74 -24.72
N GLU A 405 -4.41 -23.08 -25.88
CA GLU A 405 -4.31 -21.61 -25.94
C GLU A 405 -5.54 -20.96 -25.29
N THR A 406 -6.74 -21.43 -25.68
CA THR A 406 -8.03 -20.93 -25.20
C THR A 406 -9.00 -22.06 -24.88
N SER A 407 -9.98 -21.81 -24.01
CA SER A 407 -11.11 -22.75 -23.79
C SER A 407 -12.03 -22.83 -25.02
N THR A 408 -12.74 -23.96 -25.18
CA THR A 408 -13.52 -24.29 -26.40
C THR A 408 -14.72 -23.40 -26.67
N ASN A 409 -15.24 -22.74 -25.64
CA ASN A 409 -16.34 -21.78 -25.70
C ASN A 409 -15.90 -20.37 -26.12
N ILE A 410 -14.60 -20.13 -26.29
CA ILE A 410 -14.09 -18.91 -26.91
C ILE A 410 -14.09 -19.14 -28.43
N SER A 411 -14.84 -18.32 -29.16
CA SER A 411 -14.79 -18.39 -30.62
C SER A 411 -13.41 -17.96 -31.11
N LYS A 412 -12.78 -18.82 -31.91
CA LYS A 412 -11.57 -18.45 -32.67
C LYS A 412 -12.04 -17.48 -33.75
N LYS A 413 -11.82 -16.19 -33.55
CA LYS A 413 -12.04 -15.17 -34.59
C LYS A 413 -10.80 -15.01 -35.45
#